data_AF-A0A0B8PG84-F1
#
_entry.id   AF-A0A0B8PG84-F1
#
_cell.length_a   1.000
_cell.length_b   1.000
_cell.length_c   1.000
_cell.angle_alpha   90.00
_cell.angle_beta   90.00
_cell.angle_gamma   90.00
#
_symmetry.space_group_name_H-M   'P 1'
#
loop_
_entity.id
_entity.type
_entity.pdbx_description
1 polymer ?
#
loop_
_entity_poly.entity_id
_entity_poly.type
_entity_poly.pdbx_seq_one_letter_code
_entity_poly.pdbx_strand_id
1 'polypeptide(L)' 'MCIIRIDKVETSAFNQVSEEFAALEGEGDQTLEWWKNAHMNFFKGYAEHIGAEFTPDSILVLEYFNKVFPLEEVA' A
#
# COMPACT_ATOMS: atom_id res chain seq x y z
N MET A 1 -3.72 -3.47 -17.51
CA MET A 1 -2.51 -2.70 -17.15
C MET A 1 -2.69 -1.26 -17.57
N CYS A 2 -2.17 -0.30 -16.78
CA CYS A 2 -2.27 1.13 -17.01
C CYS A 2 -0.91 1.81 -16.76
N ILE A 3 -0.78 3.09 -17.12
CA ILE A 3 0.32 3.95 -16.66
C ILE A 3 -0.24 4.83 -15.54
N ILE A 4 0.48 4.89 -14.43
CA ILE A 4 0.15 5.72 -13.27
C ILE A 4 1.15 6.87 -13.13
N ARG A 5 0.72 7.97 -12.51
CA ARG A 5 1.58 9.04 -12.03
C ARG A 5 1.44 9.10 -10.51
N ILE A 6 2.58 9.05 -9.81
CA ILE A 6 2.62 9.29 -8.37
C ILE A 6 2.41 10.79 -8.15
N ASP A 7 1.38 11.14 -7.38
CA ASP A 7 1.05 12.52 -7.03
C ASP A 7 1.57 12.92 -5.65
N LYS A 8 1.78 11.92 -4.77
CA LYS A 8 2.24 12.15 -3.40
C LYS A 8 3.00 10.92 -2.91
N VAL A 9 4.07 11.17 -2.14
CA VAL A 9 4.81 10.14 -1.41
C VAL A 9 4.90 10.57 0.04
N GLU A 10 4.57 9.66 0.95
CA GLU A 10 4.71 9.85 2.39
C GLU A 10 5.35 8.63 3.04
N THR A 11 5.70 8.77 4.32
CA THR A 11 6.16 7.65 5.13
C THR A 11 5.29 7.49 6.36
N SER A 12 4.98 6.25 6.73
CA SER A 12 4.29 5.93 7.97
C SER A 12 4.85 4.65 8.57
N ALA A 13 4.83 4.52 9.90
CA ALA A 13 5.05 3.21 10.51
C ALA A 13 3.86 2.30 10.18
N PHE A 14 4.09 1.00 9.97
CA PHE A 14 3.05 0.04 9.61
C PHE A 14 1.84 0.09 10.58
N ASN A 15 2.08 0.22 11.89
CA ASN A 15 1.02 0.30 12.88
C ASN A 15 0.26 1.64 12.91
N GLN A 16 0.79 2.69 12.27
CA GLN A 16 0.18 4.02 12.15
C GLN A 16 -0.49 4.25 10.78
N VAL A 17 -0.54 3.25 9.90
CA VAL A 17 -1.31 3.33 8.65
C VAL A 17 -2.79 3.55 8.98
N SER A 18 -3.38 4.56 8.36
CA SER A 18 -4.75 4.98 8.63
C SER A 18 -5.77 4.11 7.88
N GLU A 19 -7.01 4.08 8.37
CA GLU A 19 -8.11 3.39 7.69
C GLU A 19 -8.37 3.99 6.31
N GLU A 20 -8.21 5.32 6.15
CA GLU A 20 -8.40 5.98 4.85
C GLU A 20 -7.35 5.51 3.84
N PHE A 21 -6.09 5.34 4.24
CA PHE A 21 -5.05 4.84 3.33
C PHE A 21 -5.30 3.37 2.96
N ALA A 22 -5.61 2.53 3.94
CA ALA A 22 -5.94 1.12 3.70
C ALA A 22 -7.12 0.97 2.71
N ALA A 23 -8.13 1.84 2.83
CA ALA A 23 -9.27 1.85 1.90
C ALA A 23 -8.87 2.31 0.48
N LEU A 24 -7.92 3.24 0.34
CA LEU A 24 -7.44 3.72 -0.96
C LEU A 24 -6.73 2.64 -1.78
N GLU A 25 -6.08 1.67 -1.13
CA GLU A 25 -5.49 0.53 -1.83
C GLU A 25 -6.55 -0.39 -2.47
N GLY A 26 -7.79 -0.37 -1.95
CA GLY A 26 -8.94 -1.01 -2.58
C GLY A 26 -8.93 -2.55 -2.53
N GLU A 27 -8.04 -3.13 -1.73
CA GLU A 27 -7.91 -4.59 -1.60
C GLU A 27 -8.92 -5.20 -0.63
N GLY A 28 -9.21 -6.50 -0.79
CA GLY A 28 -10.04 -7.26 0.14
C GLY A 28 -11.43 -6.65 0.37
N ASP A 29 -11.79 -6.50 1.64
CA ASP A 29 -13.03 -5.84 2.09
C ASP A 29 -12.84 -4.35 2.42
N GLN A 30 -11.68 -3.78 2.06
CA GLN A 30 -11.29 -2.38 2.29
C GLN A 30 -11.22 -1.98 3.77
N THR A 31 -11.16 -2.95 4.69
CA THR A 31 -10.94 -2.68 6.12
C THR A 31 -9.46 -2.61 6.46
N LEU A 32 -9.10 -1.79 7.46
CA LEU A 32 -7.73 -1.74 8.00
C LEU A 32 -7.29 -3.07 8.61
N GLU A 33 -8.22 -3.85 9.15
CA GLU A 33 -7.91 -5.17 9.70
C GLU A 33 -7.46 -6.14 8.60
N TRP A 34 -8.21 -6.22 7.50
CA TRP A 34 -7.83 -7.04 6.36
C TRP A 34 -6.49 -6.58 5.79
N TRP A 35 -6.33 -5.27 5.58
CA TRP A 35 -5.10 -4.67 5.06
C TRP A 35 -3.89 -5.04 5.93
N LYS A 36 -4.01 -4.91 7.26
CA LYS A 36 -2.94 -5.27 8.21
C LYS A 36 -2.57 -6.75 8.11
N ASN A 37 -3.56 -7.64 8.03
CA ASN A 37 -3.30 -9.08 7.95
C ASN A 37 -2.60 -9.46 6.64
N ALA A 38 -3.07 -8.95 5.51
CA ALA A 38 -2.48 -9.21 4.20
C ALA A 38 -1.04 -8.69 4.12
N HIS A 39 -0.83 -7.42 4.48
CA HIS A 39 0.47 -6.77 4.38
C HIS A 39 1.48 -7.30 5.39
N MET A 40 1.07 -7.64 6.62
CA MET A 40 1.96 -8.26 7.60
C MET A 40 2.50 -9.60 7.08
N ASN A 41 1.65 -10.43 6.48
CA ASN A 41 2.06 -11.71 5.89
C ASN A 41 3.04 -11.49 4.72
N PHE A 42 2.75 -10.55 3.83
CA PHE A 42 3.61 -10.21 2.70
C PHE A 42 4.99 -9.71 3.15
N PHE A 43 5.02 -8.66 3.98
CA PHE A 43 6.27 -8.02 4.38
C PHE A 43 7.14 -8.93 5.25
N LYS A 44 6.55 -9.73 6.16
CA LYS A 44 7.32 -10.69 6.94
C LYS A 44 7.96 -11.76 6.06
N GLY A 45 7.20 -12.32 5.12
CA GLY A 45 7.74 -13.34 4.20
C GLY A 45 8.88 -12.79 3.34
N TYR A 46 8.74 -11.56 2.84
CA TYR A 46 9.81 -10.91 2.07
C TYR A 46 11.03 -10.57 2.94
N ALA A 47 10.82 -9.99 4.12
CA ALA A 47 11.89 -9.63 5.05
C ALA A 47 12.71 -10.86 5.45
N GLU A 48 12.06 -11.97 5.81
CA GLU A 48 12.74 -13.23 6.14
C GLU A 48 13.60 -13.72 4.96
N HIS A 49 13.07 -13.67 3.74
CA HIS A 49 13.79 -14.09 2.54
C HIS A 49 15.10 -13.31 2.30
N ILE A 50 15.15 -12.03 2.69
CA ILE A 50 16.33 -11.18 2.54
C ILE A 50 17.18 -11.08 3.83
N GLY A 51 16.84 -11.84 4.88
CA GLY A 51 17.54 -11.80 6.17
C GLY A 51 17.29 -10.52 6.98
N ALA A 52 16.17 -9.85 6.76
CA ALA A 52 15.71 -8.68 7.50
C ALA A 52 14.55 -9.04 8.44
N GLU A 53 14.15 -8.10 9.29
CA GLU A 53 12.97 -8.22 10.14
C GLU A 53 11.94 -7.14 9.75
N PHE A 54 10.66 -7.54 9.70
CA PHE A 54 9.55 -6.61 9.55
C PHE A 54 8.68 -6.62 10.82
N THR A 55 8.51 -5.45 11.41
CA THR A 55 7.80 -5.24 12.66
C THR A 55 6.69 -4.21 12.49
N PRO A 56 5.75 -4.09 13.44
CA PRO A 56 4.73 -3.05 13.39
C PRO A 56 5.29 -1.61 13.35
N ASP A 57 6.54 -1.39 13.76
CA ASP A 57 7.21 -0.09 13.73
C ASP A 57 8.04 0.14 12.45
N SER A 58 8.11 -0.84 11.55
CA SER A 58 8.78 -0.70 10.26
C SER A 58 8.15 0.42 9.43
N ILE A 59 9.00 1.26 8.84
CA ILE A 59 8.59 2.38 8.01
C ILE A 59 8.19 1.89 6.62
N LEU A 60 6.99 2.27 6.20
CA LEU A 60 6.47 2.10 4.86
C LEU A 60 6.64 3.39 4.07
N VAL A 61 6.80 3.22 2.76
CA VAL A 61 6.64 4.29 1.77
C VAL A 61 5.22 4.18 1.22
N LEU A 62 4.42 5.22 1.43
CA LEU A 62 3.03 5.30 1.00
C LEU A 62 2.95 6.12 -0.28
N GLU A 63 2.56 5.50 -1.38
CA GLU A 63 2.44 6.15 -2.69
C GLU A 63 0.98 6.38 -3.05
N TYR A 64 0.64 7.63 -3.32
CA TYR A 64 -0.67 8.00 -3.86
C TYR A 64 -0.48 8.30 -5.34
N PHE A 65 -1.27 7.64 -6.17
CA PHE A 65 -1.14 7.76 -7.62
C PHE A 65 -2.49 7.86 -8.31
N ASN A 66 -2.48 8.42 -9.51
CA ASN A 66 -3.61 8.42 -10.41
C ASN A 66 -3.25 7.74 -11.74
N LYS A 67 -4.21 7.04 -12.31
CA LYS A 67 -4.13 6.52 -13.68
C LYS A 67 -4.02 7.70 -14.66
N VAL A 68 -3.01 7.66 -15.53
CA VAL A 68 -2.82 8.65 -16.62
C VAL A 68 -2.91 8.02 -18.01
N PHE A 69 -2.93 6.69 -18.12
CA PHE A 69 -3.17 5.98 -19.39
C PHE A 69 -3.80 4.59 -19.19
N PRO A 70 -4.70 4.09 -20.07
CA PRO A 70 -5.29 4.81 -21.20
C PRO A 70 -6.05 6.05 -20.72
N LEU A 71 -6.03 7.10 -21.55
CA LEU A 71 -6.87 8.26 -21.33
C LEU A 71 -8.32 7.77 -21.33
N GLU A 72 -9.16 8.33 -20.46
CA GLU A 72 -10.58 8.02 -20.49
C GLU A 72 -11.14 8.41 -21.86
N GLU A 73 -11.97 7.55 -22.44
CA GLU A 73 -12.63 7.90 -23.68
C GLU A 73 -13.47 9.16 -23.41
N VAL A 74 -13.18 10.22 -24.16
CA VAL A 74 -14.06 11.39 -24.20
C VAL A 74 -15.35 10.91 -24.86
N ALA A 75 -16.40 10.76 -24.04
CA ALA A 75 -17.75 10.44 -24.52
C ALA A 75 -18.29 11.51 -25.48
#